data_AF-A0A942UJM1-F1
#
_entry.id   AF-A0A942UJM1-F1
#
_cell.length_a   1.000
_cell.length_b   1.000
_cell.length_c   1.000
_cell.angle_alpha   90.00
_cell.angle_beta   90.00
_cell.angle_gamma   90.00
#
_symmetry.space_group_name_H-M   'P 1'
#
loop_
_entity.id
_entity.type
_entity.pdbx_description
1 polymer ?
#
loop_
_entity_poly.entity_id
_entity_poly.type
_entity_poly.pdbx_seq_one_letter_code
_entity_poly.pdbx_strand_id
1 'polypeptide(L)'
;MISSRQACDIINRNIDSDDVLFRLGGDEFIIVFFGKNKEKVEEMWGDIKRDFHRFNLSGQKPYKLSASHGFSYYKPGSATTVEEILDAADQTMYEEKTSKRGDNA
;
A
#
# COMPACT_ATOMS: atom_id res chain seq x y z
N MET A 1 8.99 -1.21 15.73
CA MET A 1 10.13 -1.38 14.80
C MET A 1 10.16 -2.77 14.13
N ILE A 2 9.79 -3.87 14.79
CA ILE A 2 9.72 -5.22 14.15
C ILE A 2 8.56 -5.34 13.14
N SER A 3 7.43 -4.67 13.41
CA SER A 3 6.25 -4.67 12.54
C SER A 3 6.50 -4.08 11.15
N SER A 4 7.29 -3.00 11.05
CA SER A 4 7.56 -2.35 9.76
C SER A 4 8.47 -3.16 8.85
N ARG A 5 9.44 -3.90 9.41
CA ARG A 5 10.26 -4.85 8.63
C ARG A 5 9.39 -5.98 8.08
N GLN A 6 8.53 -6.56 8.91
CA GLN A 6 7.64 -7.63 8.49
C GLN A 6 6.66 -7.17 7.41
N ALA A 7 6.12 -5.95 7.53
CA ALA A 7 5.27 -5.37 6.49
C ALA A 7 6.03 -5.22 5.17
N CYS A 8 7.26 -4.70 5.21
CA CYS A 8 8.13 -4.58 4.04
C CYS A 8 8.37 -5.95 3.37
N ASP A 9 8.72 -6.98 4.15
CA ASP A 9 8.98 -8.32 3.62
C ASP A 9 7.74 -8.94 2.93
N ILE A 10 6.56 -8.68 3.49
CA ILE A 10 5.29 -9.14 2.91
C ILE A 10 4.91 -8.35 1.66
N ILE A 11 5.16 -7.04 1.62
CA ILE A 11 4.90 -6.24 0.43
C ILE A 11 5.86 -6.66 -0.68
N ASN A 12 7.15 -6.78 -0.38
CA ASN A 12 8.20 -7.03 -1.35
C ASN A 12 8.06 -8.40 -2.07
N ARG A 13 7.43 -9.39 -1.44
CA ARG A 13 7.15 -10.70 -2.07
C ARG A 13 5.90 -10.71 -2.97
N ASN A 14 5.08 -9.67 -2.90
CA ASN A 14 3.83 -9.53 -3.66
C ASN A 14 3.94 -8.48 -4.78
N ILE A 15 5.11 -7.85 -4.95
CA ILE A 15 5.40 -6.93 -6.04
C ILE A 15 6.42 -7.55 -7.00
N ASP A 16 6.43 -7.09 -8.25
CA ASP A 16 7.36 -7.60 -9.25
C ASP A 16 8.75 -7.00 -9.08
N SER A 17 9.77 -7.60 -9.69
CA SER A 17 11.17 -7.12 -9.64
C SER A 17 11.35 -5.69 -10.14
N ASP A 18 10.45 -5.26 -11.03
CA ASP A 18 10.51 -3.95 -11.67
C ASP A 18 9.77 -2.89 -10.86
N ASP A 19 8.92 -3.29 -9.90
CA ASP A 19 8.25 -2.38 -8.99
C ASP A 19 9.19 -1.91 -7.89
N VAL A 20 8.96 -0.71 -7.38
CA VAL A 20 9.82 -0.12 -6.36
C VAL A 20 9.04 0.16 -5.09
N LEU A 21 9.53 -0.38 -3.97
CA LEU A 21 9.03 -0.12 -2.63
C LEU A 21 9.95 0.88 -1.91
N PHE A 22 9.39 2.01 -1.51
CA PHE A 22 10.04 3.02 -0.68
C PHE A 22 9.40 3.09 0.70
N ARG A 23 10.20 3.40 1.72
CA ARG A 23 9.72 3.73 3.06
C ARG A 23 10.01 5.19 3.35
N LEU A 24 8.96 5.98 3.56
CA LEU A 24 9.08 7.43 3.83
C LEU A 24 9.52 7.68 5.26
N GLY A 25 8.97 6.93 6.22
CA GLY A 25 9.23 7.07 7.64
C GLY A 25 8.30 6.18 8.44
N GLY A 26 8.66 5.82 9.68
CA GLY A 26 7.75 5.06 10.55
C GLY A 26 7.18 3.78 9.90
N ASP A 27 5.88 3.76 9.67
CA ASP A 27 5.08 2.72 9.01
C ASP A 27 4.48 3.18 7.65
N GLU A 28 4.98 4.27 7.08
CA GLU A 28 4.57 4.83 5.80
C GLU A 28 5.43 4.29 4.64
N PHE A 29 4.76 3.77 3.62
CA PHE A 29 5.38 3.14 2.46
C PHE A 29 4.75 3.66 1.17
N ILE A 30 5.58 3.83 0.14
CA ILE A 30 5.15 4.10 -1.24
C ILE A 30 5.52 2.90 -2.09
N ILE A 31 4.60 2.45 -2.94
CA ILE A 31 4.87 1.46 -3.97
C ILE A 31 4.68 2.12 -5.34
N VAL A 32 5.71 2.06 -6.18
CA VAL A 32 5.66 2.55 -7.56
C VAL A 32 5.56 1.35 -8.49
N PHE A 33 4.46 1.29 -9.22
CA PHE A 33 4.17 0.23 -10.19
C PHE A 33 4.46 0.70 -11.61
N PHE A 34 5.22 -0.09 -12.37
CA PHE A 34 5.55 0.24 -13.76
C PHE A 34 4.73 -0.58 -14.75
N GLY A 35 4.15 0.08 -15.76
CA GLY A 35 3.45 -0.59 -16.86
C GLY A 35 2.17 -1.35 -16.47
N LYS A 36 1.60 -1.07 -15.29
CA LYS A 36 0.42 -1.77 -14.77
C LYS A 36 -0.83 -0.90 -14.88
N ASN A 37 -1.95 -1.53 -15.19
CA ASN A 37 -3.26 -0.91 -15.13
C ASN A 37 -3.83 -1.01 -13.71
N LYS A 38 -4.95 -0.31 -13.49
CA LYS A 38 -5.65 -0.27 -12.20
C LYS A 38 -6.01 -1.66 -11.70
N GLU A 39 -6.57 -2.50 -12.57
CA GLU A 39 -7.05 -3.83 -12.22
C GLU A 39 -5.90 -4.71 -11.70
N LYS A 40 -4.73 -4.63 -12.35
CA LYS A 40 -3.56 -5.41 -11.91
C LYS A 40 -3.02 -4.92 -10.57
N VAL A 41 -2.96 -3.61 -10.37
CA VAL A 41 -2.51 -3.02 -9.11
C VAL A 41 -3.47 -3.39 -7.96
N GLU A 42 -4.78 -3.38 -8.20
CA GLU A 42 -5.79 -3.79 -7.22
C GLU A 42 -5.69 -5.29 -6.87
N GLU A 43 -5.41 -6.15 -7.86
CA GLU A 43 -5.16 -7.59 -7.64
C GLU A 43 -3.94 -7.81 -6.74
N MET A 44 -2.80 -7.20 -7.08
CA MET A 44 -1.56 -7.32 -6.30
C MET A 44 -1.75 -6.80 -4.88
N TRP A 45 -2.48 -5.70 -4.72
CA TRP A 45 -2.82 -5.19 -3.40
C TRP A 45 -3.77 -6.10 -2.61
N GLY A 46 -4.70 -6.77 -3.29
CA GLY A 46 -5.53 -7.83 -2.71
C GLY A 46 -4.70 -8.97 -2.12
N ASP A 47 -3.65 -9.37 -2.83
CA ASP A 47 -2.72 -10.40 -2.39
C ASP A 47 -1.91 -9.96 -1.17
N ILE A 48 -1.40 -8.72 -1.14
CA ILE A 48 -0.74 -8.12 0.03
C ILE A 48 -1.66 -8.17 1.26
N LYS A 49 -2.93 -7.74 1.12
CA LYS A 49 -3.91 -7.75 2.22
C LYS A 49 -4.17 -9.17 2.72
N ARG A 50 -4.31 -10.14 1.81
CA ARG A 50 -4.51 -11.55 2.17
C ARG A 50 -3.33 -12.09 2.96
N ASP A 51 -2.13 -11.71 2.59
CA ASP A 51 -0.90 -12.10 3.25
C ASP A 51 -0.72 -11.46 4.63
N PHE A 52 -1.08 -10.19 4.80
CA PHE A 52 -1.21 -9.57 6.12
C PHE A 52 -2.22 -10.32 6.99
N HIS A 53 -3.36 -10.70 6.43
CA HIS A 53 -4.37 -11.47 7.16
C HIS A 53 -3.84 -12.84 7.59
N ARG A 54 -3.17 -13.58 6.70
CA ARG A 54 -2.52 -14.87 7.02
C ARG A 54 -1.48 -14.72 8.12
N PHE A 55 -0.66 -13.67 8.05
CA PHE A 55 0.31 -13.37 9.09
C PHE A 55 -0.36 -13.13 10.44
N ASN A 56 -1.44 -12.35 10.47
CA ASN A 56 -2.21 -12.08 11.70
C ASN A 56 -2.85 -13.33 12.29
N LEU A 57 -3.37 -14.22 11.44
CA LEU A 57 -3.96 -15.50 11.88
C LEU A 57 -2.92 -16.47 12.44
N SER A 58 -1.67 -16.40 11.98
CA SER A 58 -0.61 -17.29 12.43
C SER A 58 -0.31 -17.16 13.94
N GLY A 59 -0.68 -16.03 14.56
CA GLY A 59 -0.42 -15.76 15.98
C GLY A 59 1.06 -15.72 16.36
N GLN A 60 1.98 -15.78 15.38
CA GLN A 60 3.43 -15.90 15.63
C GLN A 60 4.02 -14.65 16.25
N LYS A 61 3.34 -13.50 16.15
CA LYS A 61 3.77 -12.22 16.70
C LYS A 61 2.67 -11.62 17.57
N PRO A 62 3.02 -10.86 18.62
CA PRO A 62 2.04 -10.25 19.54
C PRO A 62 1.32 -9.03 18.95
N TYR A 63 1.47 -8.75 17.66
CA TYR A 63 0.88 -7.61 16.97
C TYR A 63 0.19 -8.04 15.67
N LYS A 64 -0.77 -7.24 15.23
CA LYS A 64 -1.45 -7.40 13.94
C LYS A 64 -0.93 -6.37 12.94
N LEU A 65 -0.78 -6.77 11.69
CA LEU A 65 -0.51 -5.90 10.56
C LEU A 65 -1.83 -5.50 9.89
N SER A 66 -2.01 -4.20 9.67
CA SER A 66 -3.09 -3.64 8.88
C SER A 66 -2.56 -2.42 8.15
N ALA A 67 -3.00 -2.21 6.91
CA ALA A 67 -2.62 -1.03 6.12
C ALA A 67 -3.87 -0.35 5.55
N SER A 68 -3.83 0.97 5.52
CA SER A 68 -4.65 1.78 4.62
C SER A 68 -3.83 2.07 3.38
N HIS A 69 -4.49 2.20 2.24
CA HIS A 69 -3.81 2.53 0.99
C HIS A 69 -4.56 3.61 0.22
N GLY A 70 -3.86 4.23 -0.71
CA GLY A 70 -4.44 5.08 -1.75
C GLY A 70 -3.72 4.77 -3.06
N PHE A 71 -4.40 4.95 -4.18
CA PHE A 71 -3.80 4.77 -5.50
C PHE A 71 -3.86 6.08 -6.27
N SER A 72 -2.76 6.41 -6.94
CA SER A 72 -2.70 7.48 -7.93
C SER A 72 -2.10 6.93 -9.22
N TYR A 73 -2.59 7.41 -10.36
CA TYR A 73 -2.18 6.93 -11.68
C TYR A 73 -1.49 8.05 -12.43
N TYR A 74 -0.31 7.74 -12.95
CA TYR A 74 0.44 8.65 -13.80
C TYR A 74 0.43 8.15 -15.24
N LYS A 75 0.08 9.04 -16.18
CA LYS A 75 0.18 8.78 -17.61
C LYS A 75 1.33 9.59 -18.19
N PRO A 76 2.32 8.95 -18.86
CA PRO A 76 3.39 9.67 -19.54
C PRO A 76 2.84 10.74 -20.48
N GLY A 77 3.32 11.98 -20.34
CA GLY A 77 2.86 13.12 -21.12
C GLY A 77 1.77 13.97 -20.45
N SER A 78 1.31 13.62 -19.24
CA SER A 78 0.60 14.59 -18.40
C SER A 78 1.57 15.62 -17.82
N ALA A 79 1.11 16.86 -17.64
CA ALA A 79 1.87 17.93 -16.99
C ALA A 79 1.93 17.79 -15.45
N THR A 80 1.62 16.59 -14.95
CA THR A 80 1.47 16.32 -13.51
C THR A 80 2.84 16.20 -12.85
N THR A 81 3.05 16.90 -11.74
CA THR A 81 4.30 16.79 -10.98
C THR A 81 4.29 15.58 -10.06
N VAL A 82 5.46 15.22 -9.51
CA VAL A 82 5.57 14.11 -8.55
C VAL A 82 4.78 14.44 -7.27
N GLU A 83 4.83 15.70 -6.84
CA GLU A 83 4.10 16.19 -5.67
C GLU A 83 2.59 16.00 -5.84
N GLU A 84 2.03 16.34 -7.00
CA GLU A 84 0.60 16.16 -7.28
C GLU A 84 0.18 14.67 -7.28
N ILE A 85 1.07 13.77 -7.72
CA ILE A 85 0.81 12.33 -7.70
C ILE A 85 0.77 11.82 -6.25
N LEU A 86 1.71 12.28 -5.43
CA LEU A 86 1.79 11.92 -4.01
C LEU A 86 0.60 12.48 -3.23
N ASP A 87 0.25 13.75 -3.44
CA ASP A 87 -0.90 14.39 -2.81
C ASP A 87 -2.21 13.66 -3.17
N ALA A 88 -2.37 13.24 -4.43
CA ALA A 88 -3.54 12.46 -4.85
C ALA A 88 -3.59 11.06 -4.20
N ALA A 89 -2.44 10.40 -4.05
CA ALA A 89 -2.35 9.10 -3.38
C ALA A 89 -2.68 9.24 -1.88
N ASP A 90 -2.15 10.27 -1.22
CA ASP A 90 -2.42 10.57 0.19
C ASP A 90 -3.88 10.93 0.43
N GLN A 91 -4.48 11.73 -0.44
CA GLN A 91 -5.89 12.08 -0.37
C GLN A 91 -6.79 10.82 -0.47
N THR A 92 -6.49 9.93 -1.43
CA THR A 92 -7.22 8.66 -1.59
C THR A 92 -7.04 7.76 -0.36
N MET A 93 -5.84 7.74 0.23
CA MET A 93 -5.58 7.02 1.49
C MET A 93 -6.39 7.60 2.65
N TYR A 94 -6.48 8.93 2.74
CA TYR A 94 -7.24 9.61 3.78
C TYR A 94 -8.74 9.31 3.66
N GLU A 95 -9.27 9.28 2.43
CA GLU A 95 -10.65 8.87 2.15
C GLU A 95 -10.90 7.43 2.61
N GLU A 96 -10.03 6.48 2.27
CA GLU A 96 -10.17 5.10 2.72
C GLU A 96 -10.11 4.99 4.25
N LYS A 97 -9.23 5.77 4.89
CA LYS A 97 -9.09 5.79 6.35
C LYS A 97 -10.33 6.36 7.04
N THR A 98 -10.99 7.36 6.45
CA THR A 98 -12.24 7.94 6.99
C THR A 98 -13.43 7.03 6.73
N SER A 99 -13.54 6.38 5.57
CA SER A 99 -14.57 5.36 5.30
C SER A 99 -14.49 4.18 6.27
N LYS A 100 -13.29 3.66 6.56
CA LYS A 100 -13.09 2.59 7.55
C LYS A 100 -13.41 3.00 9.00
N ARG A 101 -13.45 4.31 9.30
CA ARG A 101 -13.88 4.82 10.61
C ARG A 101 -15.41 4.96 10.71
N GLY A 102 -16.13 5.06 9.59
CA GLY A 102 -17.59 5.13 9.55
C GLY A 102 -18.31 3.81 9.83
N ASP A 103 -17.66 2.67 9.61
CA ASP A 103 -18.24 1.33 9.84
C ASP A 103 -18.11 0.82 11.30
N ASN A 104 -17.72 1.69 12.25
CA ASN A 104 -17.72 1.38 13.69
C ASN A 104 -18.68 2.30 14.50
N ALA A 105 -19.72 2.86 13.85
CA ALA A 105 -20.79 3.59 14.52
C ALA A 105 -22.03 2.72 14.74
#